data_AF-A0A6B3IE22-F1
#
_entry.id   AF-A0A6B3IE22-F1
#
_cell.length_a   1.000
_cell.length_b   1.000
_cell.length_c   1.000
_cell.angle_alpha   90.00
_cell.angle_beta   90.00
_cell.angle_gamma   90.00
#
_symmetry.space_group_name_H-M   'P 1'
#
loop_
_entity.id
_entity.type
_entity.pdbx_description
1 polymer ?
#
loop_
_entity_poly.entity_id
_entity_poly.type
_entity_poly.pdbx_seq_one_letter_code
_entity_poly.pdbx_strand_id
1 'polypeptide(L)'
;HDPLAQTAAGFGISVGTAHAYTSAVIALLADRAPGLLKVLRESYPGHVLLDGTLAECERIGDGRADYSHKHRRHGVNVQVVTDPTGHTLCILPALPGRTHDLTAARTHQIIRICECQGVPFLANRAYQAGGPWVTTGSKRPPGGELSPTQRTVNRALARARAPVKRGMARLKSWRIF
;
A
#
# COMPACT_ATOMS: atom_id res chain seq x y z
N HIS A 1 20.93 -12.92 5.87
CA HIS A 1 21.08 -12.71 7.32
C HIS A 1 19.71 -12.87 7.94
N ASP A 2 19.57 -13.73 8.95
CA ASP A 2 18.30 -13.97 9.64
C ASP A 2 18.16 -12.93 10.79
N PRO A 3 17.23 -11.97 10.69
CA PRO A 3 17.05 -10.92 11.69
C PRO A 3 16.71 -11.48 13.08
N LEU A 4 15.94 -12.57 13.14
CA LEU A 4 15.53 -13.16 14.41
C LEU A 4 16.71 -13.83 15.12
N ALA A 5 17.64 -14.40 14.36
CA ALA A 5 18.88 -14.95 14.92
C ALA A 5 19.77 -13.84 15.53
N GLN A 6 19.81 -12.66 14.92
CA GLN A 6 20.56 -11.51 15.46
C GLN A 6 19.91 -10.96 16.73
N THR A 7 18.59 -10.77 16.72
CA THR A 7 17.83 -10.37 17.92
C THR A 7 18.02 -11.39 19.05
N ALA A 8 17.89 -12.69 18.74
CA ALA A 8 18.09 -13.75 19.72
C ALA A 8 19.49 -13.71 20.35
N ALA A 9 20.53 -13.58 19.53
CA ALA A 9 21.91 -13.47 20.00
C ALA A 9 22.14 -12.20 20.85
N GLY A 10 21.61 -11.05 20.42
CA GLY A 10 21.76 -9.77 21.12
C GLY A 10 21.09 -9.75 22.51
N PHE A 11 19.99 -10.48 22.69
CA PHE A 11 19.28 -10.58 23.96
C PHE A 11 19.61 -11.84 24.77
N GLY A 12 20.48 -12.73 24.27
CA GLY A 12 20.85 -13.98 24.95
C GLY A 12 19.68 -14.97 25.08
N ILE A 13 18.73 -14.96 24.15
CA ILE A 13 17.53 -15.80 24.14
C ILE A 13 17.52 -16.76 22.96
N SER A 14 16.61 -17.75 22.98
CA SER A 14 16.42 -18.64 21.83
C SER A 14 15.75 -17.91 20.65
N VAL A 15 15.99 -18.37 19.42
CA VAL A 15 15.32 -17.87 18.21
C VAL A 15 13.79 -18.03 18.31
N GLY A 16 13.31 -19.13 18.91
CA GLY A 16 11.88 -19.34 19.15
C GLY A 16 11.27 -18.30 20.11
N THR A 17 12.00 -17.94 21.16
CA THR A 17 11.59 -16.88 22.10
C THR A 17 11.59 -15.51 21.42
N ALA A 18 12.64 -15.20 20.64
CA ALA A 18 12.72 -13.95 19.87
C ALA A 18 11.56 -13.84 18.87
N HIS A 19 11.21 -14.94 18.19
CA HIS A 19 10.04 -15.01 17.31
C HIS A 19 8.74 -14.73 18.08
N ALA A 20 8.50 -15.44 19.19
CA ALA A 20 7.27 -15.28 19.99
C ALA A 20 7.07 -13.83 20.48
N TYR A 21 8.12 -13.20 21.00
CA TYR A 21 8.06 -11.79 21.42
C TYR A 21 7.86 -10.83 20.25
N THR A 22 8.56 -11.05 19.14
CA THR A 22 8.39 -10.23 17.94
C THR A 22 6.96 -10.31 17.44
N SER A 23 6.38 -11.51 17.33
CA SER A 23 4.98 -11.69 16.93
C SER A 23 4.00 -11.03 17.90
N ALA A 24 4.21 -11.16 19.21
CA ALA A 24 3.34 -10.54 20.22
C ALA A 24 3.38 -9.00 20.15
N VAL A 25 4.57 -8.42 20.00
CA VAL A 25 4.73 -6.96 19.86
C VAL A 25 4.11 -6.48 18.55
N ILE A 26 4.31 -7.17 17.44
CA ILE A 26 3.68 -6.83 16.16
C ILE A 26 2.16 -6.86 16.28
N ALA A 27 1.59 -7.90 16.92
CA ALA A 27 0.14 -8.00 17.13
C ALA A 27 -0.39 -6.84 17.98
N LEU A 28 0.30 -6.49 19.07
CA LEU A 28 -0.08 -5.36 19.92
C LEU A 28 -0.02 -4.02 19.18
N LEU A 29 1.01 -3.81 18.37
CA LEU A 29 1.15 -2.59 17.57
C LEU A 29 0.09 -2.52 16.46
N ALA A 30 -0.23 -3.65 15.82
CA ALA A 30 -1.27 -3.73 14.81
C ALA A 30 -2.65 -3.40 15.39
N ASP A 31 -2.96 -3.89 16.60
CA ASP A 31 -4.22 -3.62 17.31
C ASP A 31 -4.36 -2.14 17.69
N ARG A 32 -3.25 -1.47 17.98
CA ARG A 32 -3.21 -0.03 18.32
C ARG A 32 -3.10 0.89 17.11
N ALA A 33 -2.81 0.35 15.92
CA ALA A 33 -2.61 1.16 14.73
C ALA A 33 -3.92 1.89 14.36
N PRO A 34 -3.89 3.22 14.16
CA PRO A 34 -5.09 3.95 13.82
C PRO A 34 -5.60 3.53 12.45
N GLY A 35 -6.91 3.25 12.35
CA GLY A 35 -7.56 3.01 11.08
C GLY A 35 -7.59 4.28 10.20
N LEU A 36 -7.75 4.09 8.89
CA LEU A 36 -7.71 5.16 7.90
C LEU A 36 -8.63 6.35 8.25
N LEU A 37 -9.85 6.09 8.70
CA LEU A 37 -10.80 7.14 9.08
C LEU A 37 -10.25 8.06 10.18
N LYS A 38 -9.65 7.47 11.23
CA LYS A 38 -9.06 8.23 12.33
C LYS A 38 -7.89 9.08 11.83
N VAL A 39 -7.01 8.49 11.02
CA VAL A 39 -5.86 9.20 10.46
C VAL A 39 -6.29 10.39 9.59
N LEU A 40 -7.30 10.24 8.73
CA LEU A 40 -7.78 11.35 7.90
C LEU A 40 -8.39 12.48 8.73
N ARG A 41 -9.08 12.14 9.82
CA ARG A 41 -9.63 13.13 10.77
C ARG A 41 -8.56 13.82 11.60
N GLU A 42 -7.40 13.24 11.79
CA GLU A 42 -6.33 13.89 12.57
C GLU A 42 -5.38 14.70 11.68
N SER A 43 -5.17 14.25 10.44
CA SER A 43 -4.22 14.87 9.50
C SER A 43 -4.85 15.89 8.55
N TYR A 44 -6.17 15.85 8.33
CA TYR A 44 -6.93 16.74 7.43
C TYR A 44 -6.21 17.08 6.10
N PRO A 45 -5.77 16.09 5.30
CA PRO A 45 -5.03 16.35 4.09
C PRO A 45 -5.95 16.89 2.99
N GLY A 46 -5.49 17.86 2.21
CA GLY A 46 -6.26 18.39 1.07
C GLY A 46 -6.51 17.36 -0.04
N HIS A 47 -5.64 16.35 -0.15
CA HIS A 47 -5.87 15.12 -0.92
C HIS A 47 -4.91 14.04 -0.40
N VAL A 48 -5.17 12.77 -0.73
CA VAL A 48 -4.24 11.67 -0.42
C VAL A 48 -3.74 10.96 -1.67
N LEU A 49 -2.62 10.26 -1.55
CA LEU A 49 -2.07 9.41 -2.59
C LEU A 49 -2.28 7.95 -2.19
N LEU A 50 -2.83 7.16 -3.12
CA LEU A 50 -3.03 5.72 -2.93
C LEU A 50 -2.13 4.94 -3.89
N ASP A 51 -1.42 3.95 -3.34
CA ASP A 51 -0.68 2.98 -4.13
C ASP A 51 -0.68 1.60 -3.45
N GLY A 52 -0.70 0.55 -4.26
CA GLY A 52 -0.56 -0.83 -3.82
C GLY A 52 0.86 -1.32 -4.09
N THR A 53 1.38 -2.17 -3.20
CA THR A 53 2.59 -2.95 -3.48
C THR A 53 2.38 -4.41 -3.14
N LEU A 54 3.05 -5.26 -3.90
CA LEU A 54 3.31 -6.63 -3.48
C LEU A 54 4.48 -6.63 -2.50
N ALA A 55 4.28 -7.21 -1.33
CA ALA A 55 5.34 -7.65 -0.43
C ALA A 55 5.57 -9.15 -0.69
N GLU A 56 6.80 -9.54 -1.02
CA GLU A 56 7.12 -10.94 -1.28
C GLU A 56 7.00 -11.75 0.03
N CYS A 57 6.41 -12.93 -0.07
CA CYS A 57 6.29 -13.85 1.06
C CYS A 57 6.69 -15.25 0.60
N GLU A 58 7.30 -16.01 1.50
CA GLU A 58 7.51 -17.44 1.27
C GLU A 58 6.17 -18.16 1.19
N ARG A 59 6.14 -19.21 0.36
CA ARG A 59 4.94 -20.00 0.17
C ARG A 59 4.65 -20.80 1.44
N ILE A 60 3.56 -20.48 2.13
CA ILE A 60 3.03 -21.27 3.24
C ILE A 60 1.76 -21.99 2.75
N GLY A 61 1.71 -23.32 2.84
CA GLY A 61 0.54 -24.12 2.43
C GLY A 61 0.29 -24.17 0.90
N ASP A 62 -0.99 -24.15 0.49
CA ASP A 62 -1.36 -24.23 -0.93
C ASP A 62 -0.95 -22.98 -1.74
N GLY A 63 -0.75 -21.83 -1.07
CA GLY A 63 -0.11 -20.59 -1.53
C GLY A 63 -0.66 -19.97 -2.80
N ARG A 64 -1.73 -20.53 -3.39
CA ARG A 64 -2.20 -20.21 -4.74
C ARG A 64 -2.88 -18.84 -4.79
N ALA A 65 -3.50 -18.44 -3.69
CA ALA A 65 -4.10 -17.11 -3.55
C ALA A 65 -3.04 -15.99 -3.52
N ASP A 66 -1.85 -16.29 -3.02
CA ASP A 66 -0.76 -15.33 -2.85
C ASP A 66 0.08 -15.15 -4.12
N TYR A 67 -0.13 -16.01 -5.13
CA TYR A 67 0.58 -15.89 -6.40
C TYR A 67 0.07 -14.70 -7.22
N SER A 68 0.90 -13.67 -7.35
CA SER A 68 0.62 -12.52 -8.19
C SER A 68 1.08 -12.80 -9.62
N HIS A 69 0.15 -13.03 -10.55
CA HIS A 69 0.48 -13.29 -11.96
C HIS A 69 1.24 -12.12 -12.61
N LYS A 70 0.94 -10.88 -12.18
CA LYS A 70 1.62 -9.66 -12.62
C LYS A 70 3.11 -9.65 -12.25
N HIS A 71 3.45 -10.14 -11.05
CA HIS A 71 4.82 -10.13 -10.54
C HIS A 71 5.52 -11.49 -10.65
N ARG A 72 4.78 -12.54 -11.04
CA ARG A 72 5.21 -13.95 -11.12
C ARG A 72 5.83 -14.47 -9.82
N ARG A 73 5.33 -13.99 -8.68
CA ARG A 73 5.85 -14.30 -7.33
C ARG A 73 4.71 -14.46 -6.34
N HIS A 74 4.96 -15.20 -5.28
CA HIS A 74 4.08 -15.26 -4.11
C HIS A 74 4.30 -14.04 -3.22
N GLY A 75 3.21 -13.52 -2.67
CA GLY A 75 3.27 -12.38 -1.78
C GLY A 75 1.90 -11.90 -1.38
N VAL A 76 1.87 -10.79 -0.66
CA VAL A 76 0.66 -10.13 -0.21
C VAL A 76 0.57 -8.72 -0.77
N ASN A 77 -0.62 -8.32 -1.21
CA ASN A 77 -0.90 -6.96 -1.64
C ASN A 77 -1.18 -6.09 -0.41
N VAL A 78 -0.35 -5.06 -0.22
CA VAL A 78 -0.48 -4.05 0.83
C VAL A 78 -0.84 -2.72 0.18
N GLN A 79 -1.90 -2.09 0.67
CA GLN A 79 -2.33 -0.77 0.24
C GLN A 79 -1.77 0.29 1.20
N VAL A 80 -1.17 1.35 0.64
CA VAL A 80 -0.57 2.42 1.41
C VAL A 80 -1.20 3.75 1.00
N VAL A 81 -1.59 4.52 2.02
CA VAL A 81 -2.11 5.87 1.89
C VAL A 81 -1.06 6.85 2.40
N THR A 82 -0.73 7.85 1.59
CA THR A 82 0.18 8.94 1.99
C THR A 82 -0.50 10.28 1.84
N ASP A 83 0.04 11.28 2.51
CA ASP A 83 -0.25 12.68 2.23
C ASP A 83 0.34 13.11 0.86
N PRO A 84 0.11 14.36 0.42
CA PRO A 84 0.70 14.89 -0.81
C PRO A 84 2.24 14.99 -0.79
N THR A 85 2.86 15.01 0.39
CA THR A 85 4.32 15.12 0.55
C THR A 85 5.02 13.76 0.47
N GLY A 86 4.24 12.67 0.55
CA GLY A 86 4.71 11.28 0.54
C GLY A 86 4.93 10.71 1.95
N HIS A 87 4.45 11.39 2.99
CA HIS A 87 4.43 10.88 4.36
C HIS A 87 3.34 9.82 4.51
N THR A 88 3.72 8.65 5.02
CA THR A 88 2.80 7.52 5.20
C THR A 88 1.77 7.84 6.28
N LEU A 89 0.51 7.88 5.89
CA LEU A 89 -0.62 8.09 6.78
C LEU A 89 -1.12 6.75 7.33
N CYS A 90 -1.29 5.76 6.46
CA CYS A 90 -1.80 4.45 6.85
C CYS A 90 -1.25 3.35 5.94
N ILE A 91 -1.00 2.18 6.54
CA ILE A 91 -0.70 0.93 5.85
C ILE A 91 -1.85 -0.01 6.19
N LEU A 92 -2.55 -0.48 5.16
CA LEU A 92 -3.74 -1.30 5.35
C LEU A 92 -3.38 -2.78 5.48
N PRO A 93 -4.24 -3.59 6.14
CA PRO A 93 -4.02 -5.02 6.29
C PRO A 93 -3.75 -5.70 4.96
N ALA A 94 -2.82 -6.64 4.95
CA ALA A 94 -2.40 -7.30 3.73
C ALA A 94 -3.51 -8.21 3.17
N LEU A 95 -3.68 -8.21 1.86
CA LEU A 95 -4.57 -9.11 1.13
C LEU A 95 -3.74 -10.08 0.27
N PRO A 96 -4.31 -11.19 -0.23
CA PRO A 96 -3.57 -12.12 -1.08
C PRO A 96 -2.96 -11.40 -2.31
N GLY A 97 -1.75 -11.77 -2.72
CA GLY A 97 -0.97 -11.08 -3.75
C GLY A 97 -1.60 -11.03 -5.15
N ARG A 98 -2.55 -11.92 -5.45
CA ARG A 98 -3.36 -11.87 -6.68
C ARG A 98 -4.42 -10.76 -6.67
N THR A 99 -4.74 -10.21 -5.50
CA THR A 99 -5.82 -9.24 -5.32
C THR A 99 -5.50 -7.99 -6.13
N HIS A 100 -6.39 -7.65 -7.06
CA HIS A 100 -6.25 -6.44 -7.84
C HIS A 100 -6.38 -5.20 -6.95
N ASP A 101 -5.58 -4.17 -7.21
CA ASP A 101 -5.50 -2.96 -6.38
C ASP A 101 -6.87 -2.30 -6.13
N LEU A 102 -7.72 -2.22 -7.16
CA LEU A 102 -9.08 -1.71 -6.99
C LEU A 102 -9.96 -2.58 -6.07
N THR A 103 -9.79 -3.89 -6.14
CA THR A 103 -10.50 -4.82 -5.25
C THR A 103 -10.01 -4.60 -3.82
N ALA A 104 -8.70 -4.49 -3.60
CA ALA A 104 -8.13 -4.19 -2.29
C ALA A 104 -8.67 -2.86 -1.71
N ALA A 105 -8.71 -1.81 -2.54
CA ALA A 105 -9.27 -0.51 -2.12
C ALA A 105 -10.75 -0.58 -1.74
N ARG A 106 -11.54 -1.44 -2.42
CA ARG A 106 -12.95 -1.67 -2.07
C ARG A 106 -13.10 -2.51 -0.81
N THR A 107 -12.30 -3.57 -0.66
CA THR A 107 -12.28 -4.43 0.54
C THR A 107 -11.99 -3.61 1.80
N HIS A 108 -11.01 -2.70 1.73
CA HIS A 108 -10.67 -1.81 2.84
C HIS A 108 -11.54 -0.55 2.90
N GLN A 109 -12.57 -0.43 2.06
CA GLN A 109 -13.49 0.71 2.00
C GLN A 109 -12.79 2.07 1.83
N ILE A 110 -11.56 2.11 1.28
CA ILE A 110 -10.75 3.33 1.13
C ILE A 110 -11.54 4.39 0.36
N ILE A 111 -12.13 3.99 -0.77
CA ILE A 111 -12.95 4.86 -1.62
C ILE A 111 -14.06 5.52 -0.80
N ARG A 112 -14.82 4.72 -0.04
CA ARG A 112 -15.98 5.18 0.73
C ARG A 112 -15.56 6.04 1.91
N ILE A 113 -14.48 5.70 2.60
CA ILE A 113 -13.95 6.50 3.71
C ILE A 113 -13.51 7.88 3.19
N CYS A 114 -12.73 7.93 2.11
CA CYS A 114 -12.29 9.19 1.51
C CYS A 114 -13.47 10.05 1.03
N GLU A 115 -14.46 9.44 0.38
CA GLU A 115 -15.70 10.11 -0.03
C GLU A 115 -16.47 10.70 1.15
N CYS A 116 -16.71 9.91 2.21
CA CYS A 116 -17.41 10.39 3.41
C CYS A 116 -16.63 11.46 4.18
N GLN A 117 -15.31 11.56 3.99
CA GLN A 117 -14.49 12.62 4.59
C GLN A 117 -14.26 13.80 3.66
N GLY A 118 -14.77 13.77 2.43
CA GLY A 118 -14.56 14.83 1.45
C GLY A 118 -13.10 14.96 1.00
N VAL A 119 -12.32 13.88 1.07
CA VAL A 119 -10.89 13.88 0.73
C VAL A 119 -10.68 13.21 -0.63
N PRO A 120 -10.33 13.95 -1.70
CA PRO A 120 -10.01 13.34 -2.98
C PRO A 120 -8.70 12.57 -2.92
N PHE A 121 -8.54 11.57 -3.78
CA PHE A 121 -7.29 10.82 -3.83
C PHE A 121 -6.78 10.52 -5.23
N LEU A 122 -5.45 10.57 -5.36
CA LEU A 122 -4.72 10.33 -6.60
C LEU A 122 -4.17 8.92 -6.61
N ALA A 123 -4.52 8.15 -7.62
CA ALA A 123 -4.17 6.73 -7.69
C ALA A 123 -3.63 6.34 -9.08
N ASN A 124 -3.00 5.16 -9.16
CA ASN A 124 -2.50 4.64 -10.42
C ASN A 124 -3.68 4.16 -11.29
N ARG A 125 -3.39 3.74 -12.53
CA ARG A 125 -4.42 3.30 -13.47
C ARG A 125 -5.14 1.99 -13.08
N ALA A 126 -4.64 1.26 -12.08
CA ALA A 126 -5.34 0.10 -11.52
C ALA A 126 -6.61 0.51 -10.75
N TYR A 127 -6.76 1.79 -10.37
CA TYR A 127 -7.92 2.29 -9.62
C TYR A 127 -8.94 3.06 -10.48
N GLN A 128 -8.84 2.98 -11.81
CA GLN A 128 -9.62 3.84 -12.72
C GLN A 128 -11.15 3.69 -12.58
N ALA A 129 -11.64 2.54 -12.11
CA ALA A 129 -13.06 2.31 -11.80
C ALA A 129 -13.39 2.53 -10.31
N GLY A 130 -12.66 3.44 -9.66
CA GLY A 130 -12.79 3.79 -8.26
C GLY A 130 -13.89 4.81 -7.95
N GLY A 131 -14.47 5.46 -8.97
CA GLY A 131 -15.50 6.49 -8.80
C GLY A 131 -14.95 7.92 -8.84
N PRO A 132 -15.81 8.92 -8.61
CA PRO A 132 -15.51 10.34 -8.87
C PRO A 132 -14.44 10.93 -7.94
N TRP A 133 -14.27 10.37 -6.73
CA TRP A 133 -13.24 10.79 -5.78
C TRP A 133 -11.82 10.28 -6.12
N VAL A 134 -11.70 9.46 -7.18
CA VAL A 134 -10.45 8.84 -7.59
C VAL A 134 -9.95 9.45 -8.88
N THR A 135 -8.86 10.22 -8.79
CA THR A 135 -8.21 10.74 -9.98
C THR A 135 -7.12 9.77 -10.43
N THR A 136 -7.29 9.24 -11.66
CA THR A 136 -6.32 8.35 -12.30
C THR A 136 -5.97 8.84 -13.70
N GLY A 137 -4.84 8.39 -14.24
CA GLY A 137 -4.41 8.79 -15.58
C GLY A 137 -5.26 8.14 -16.68
N SER A 138 -5.46 8.84 -17.78
CA SER A 138 -6.17 8.31 -18.95
C SER A 138 -5.39 7.14 -19.57
N LYS A 139 -6.10 6.08 -19.95
CA LYS A 139 -5.54 4.97 -20.76
C LYS A 139 -5.60 5.31 -22.24
N ARG A 140 -4.66 4.75 -23.01
CA ARG A 140 -4.69 4.79 -24.47
C ARG A 140 -5.96 4.04 -24.94
N PRO A 141 -6.80 4.64 -25.79
CA PRO A 141 -7.96 3.94 -26.33
C PRO A 141 -7.51 2.81 -27.29
N PRO A 142 -8.32 1.76 -27.47
CA PRO A 142 -8.04 0.73 -28.47
C PRO A 142 -7.82 1.35 -29.86
N GLY A 143 -6.70 1.04 -30.51
CA GLY A 143 -6.37 1.53 -31.86
C GLY A 143 -6.07 3.03 -31.99
N GLY A 144 -6.13 3.82 -30.92
CA GLY A 144 -5.93 5.28 -30.96
C GLY A 144 -4.78 5.75 -30.09
N GLU A 145 -4.47 7.05 -30.09
CA GLU A 145 -3.46 7.67 -29.23
C GLU A 145 -4.07 8.54 -28.13
N LEU A 146 -3.31 8.79 -27.06
CA LEU A 146 -3.66 9.83 -26.11
C LEU A 146 -3.53 11.20 -26.78
N SER A 147 -4.53 12.06 -26.60
CA SER A 147 -4.44 13.45 -27.04
C SER A 147 -3.31 14.20 -26.33
N PRO A 148 -2.77 15.28 -26.91
CA PRO A 148 -1.75 16.10 -26.25
C PRO A 148 -2.18 16.58 -24.85
N THR A 149 -3.45 16.91 -24.68
CA THR A 149 -4.05 17.28 -23.39
C THR A 149 -4.01 16.12 -22.40
N GLN A 150 -4.46 14.92 -22.80
CA GLN A 150 -4.43 13.74 -21.94
C GLN A 150 -3.00 13.36 -21.54
N ARG A 151 -2.03 13.47 -22.45
CA ARG A 151 -0.61 13.24 -22.14
C ARG A 151 -0.10 14.24 -21.10
N THR A 152 -0.50 15.50 -21.22
CA THR A 152 -0.10 16.56 -20.28
C THR A 152 -0.71 16.35 -18.90
N VAL A 153 -2.01 16.03 -18.82
CA VAL A 153 -2.68 15.65 -17.57
C VAL A 153 -2.02 14.42 -16.95
N ASN A 154 -1.72 13.38 -17.74
CA ASN A 154 -1.03 12.19 -17.24
C ASN A 154 0.37 12.50 -16.70
N ARG A 155 1.12 13.41 -17.32
CA ARG A 155 2.43 13.85 -16.81
C ARG A 155 2.29 14.63 -15.49
N ALA A 156 1.32 15.53 -15.40
CA ALA A 156 1.04 16.28 -14.18
C ALA A 156 0.65 15.32 -13.03
N LEU A 157 -0.26 14.38 -13.29
CA LEU A 157 -0.65 13.36 -12.32
C LEU A 157 0.52 12.46 -11.92
N ALA A 158 1.38 12.07 -12.86
CA ALA A 158 2.57 11.27 -12.55
C ALA A 158 3.55 12.02 -11.63
N ARG A 159 3.71 13.34 -11.82
CA ARG A 159 4.52 14.20 -10.94
C ARG A 159 3.89 14.34 -9.56
N ALA A 160 2.58 14.60 -9.49
CA ALA A 160 1.84 14.70 -8.23
C ALA A 160 1.87 13.38 -7.43
N ARG A 161 1.95 12.24 -8.11
CA ARG A 161 2.10 10.91 -7.48
C ARG A 161 3.56 10.48 -7.28
N ALA A 162 4.57 11.26 -7.65
CA ALA A 162 5.96 10.89 -7.35
C ALA A 162 6.23 10.72 -5.83
N PRO A 163 5.61 11.50 -4.91
CA PRO A 163 5.82 11.36 -3.47
C PRO A 163 5.41 10.00 -2.90
N VAL A 164 4.27 9.43 -3.32
CA VAL A 164 3.83 8.10 -2.83
C VAL A 164 4.88 7.04 -3.12
N LYS A 165 5.52 7.09 -4.30
CA LYS A 165 6.59 6.16 -4.67
C LYS A 165 7.79 6.27 -3.73
N ARG A 166 8.12 7.46 -3.25
CA ARG A 166 9.19 7.66 -2.27
C ARG A 166 8.80 7.08 -0.91
N GLY A 167 7.56 7.29 -0.47
CA GLY A 167 7.01 6.65 0.74
C GLY A 167 7.11 5.13 0.66
N MET A 168 6.72 4.55 -0.48
CA MET A 168 6.82 3.12 -0.75
C MET A 168 8.28 2.62 -0.76
N ALA A 169 9.20 3.38 -1.35
CA ALA A 169 10.62 3.02 -1.35
C ALA A 169 11.18 2.98 0.08
N ARG A 170 10.86 3.97 0.91
CA ARG A 170 11.25 4.01 2.33
C ARG A 170 10.71 2.83 3.11
N LEU A 171 9.45 2.46 2.86
CA LEU A 171 8.83 1.29 3.48
C LEU A 171 9.60 0.00 3.14
N LYS A 172 9.96 -0.18 1.87
CA LYS A 172 10.67 -1.37 1.39
C LYS A 172 12.13 -1.43 1.84
N SER A 173 12.75 -0.28 2.07
CA SER A 173 14.13 -0.20 2.53
C SER A 173 14.26 -0.16 4.06
N TRP A 174 13.15 -0.24 4.80
CA TRP A 174 13.19 -0.14 6.26
C TRP A 174 13.95 -1.31 6.86
N ARG A 175 14.90 -0.99 7.73
CA ARG A 175 15.68 -1.97 8.51
C ARG A 175 15.40 -1.70 9.99
N ILE A 176 15.05 -2.76 10.71
CA ILE A 176 15.03 -2.75 12.16
C ILE A 176 16.47 -3.12 12.57
N PHE A 177 17.15 -2.20 13.27
CA PHE A 177 18.50 -2.39 13.77
C PHE A 177 18.46 -3.01 15.16
#